data_AF-A0A2W6Z479-F1
#
_entry.id   AF-A0A2W6Z479-F1
#
_cell.length_a   1.000
_cell.length_b   1.000
_cell.length_c   1.000
_cell.angle_alpha   90.00
_cell.angle_beta   90.00
_cell.angle_gamma   90.00
#
_symmetry.space_group_name_H-M   'P 1'
#
loop_
_entity.id
_entity.type
_entity.pdbx_description
1 polymer ?
#
loop_
_entity_poly.entity_id
_entity_poly.type
_entity_poly.pdbx_seq_one_letter_code
_entity_poly.pdbx_strand_id
1 'polypeptide(L)' 'MLGWAQTMTWKGLHPVVNLSQNVYKKGISLSKQAMKDIENRLERNPLLPKWDILIRPA' A
#
# COMPACT_ATOMS: atom_id res chain seq x y z
N MET A 1 17.07 -9.63 -7.76
CA MET A 1 16.58 -8.23 -7.75
C MET A 1 16.45 -7.62 -6.34
N LEU A 2 16.56 -8.39 -5.24
CA LEU A 2 16.54 -7.84 -3.87
C LEU A 2 17.73 -6.93 -3.53
N GLY A 3 18.92 -7.25 -4.04
CA GLY A 3 20.15 -6.50 -3.73
C GLY A 3 20.08 -5.02 -4.14
N TRP A 4 19.41 -4.70 -5.24
CA TRP A 4 19.25 -3.30 -5.67
C TRP A 4 18.35 -2.48 -4.75
N ALA A 5 17.34 -3.12 -4.14
CA ALA A 5 16.49 -2.44 -3.17
C ALA A 5 17.24 -2.10 -1.88
N GLN A 6 18.28 -2.87 -1.52
CA GLN A 6 19.12 -2.59 -0.35
C GLN A 6 20.14 -1.48 -0.62
N THR A 7 20.56 -1.28 -1.87
CA THR A 7 21.55 -0.26 -2.22
C THR A 7 21.00 1.16 -2.27
N MET A 8 19.69 1.35 -2.27
CA MET A 8 19.12 2.70 -2.28
C MET A 8 19.31 3.40 -0.92
N THR A 9 19.29 4.73 -0.95
CA THR A 9 19.43 5.55 0.25
C THR A 9 18.25 6.52 0.33
N TRP A 10 17.49 6.45 1.42
CA TRP A 10 16.38 7.35 1.69
C TRP A 10 16.68 8.23 2.90
N LYS A 11 16.68 9.55 2.72
CA LYS A 11 17.05 10.52 3.77
C LYS A 11 18.39 10.20 4.46
N GLY A 12 19.37 9.72 3.69
CA GLY A 12 20.69 9.33 4.19
C GLY A 12 20.77 7.96 4.87
N LEU A 13 19.66 7.21 4.92
CA LEU A 13 19.59 5.90 5.57
C LEU A 13 19.38 4.78 4.54
N HIS A 14 20.05 3.66 4.77
CA HIS A 14 19.78 2.43 4.02
C HIS A 14 18.50 1.75 4.52
N PRO A 15 17.65 1.24 3.63
CA PRO A 15 16.42 0.58 4.01
C PRO A 15 16.67 -0.85 4.52
N VAL A 16 15.82 -1.29 5.45
CA VAL A 16 15.72 -2.71 5.83
C VAL A 16 14.79 -3.41 4.83
N VAL A 17 15.32 -4.40 4.11
CA VAL A 17 14.59 -5.11 3.06
C VAL A 17 14.45 -6.58 3.42
N ASN A 18 13.20 -7.04 3.55
CA ASN A 18 12.87 -8.44 3.77
C ASN A 18 12.13 -9.01 2.54
N LEU A 19 12.51 -10.22 2.12
CA LEU A 19 11.77 -10.94 1.08
C LEU A 19 10.63 -11.72 1.72
N SER A 20 9.39 -11.39 1.36
CA SER A 20 8.25 -12.25 1.67
C SER A 20 8.26 -13.45 0.72
N GLN A 21 8.36 -14.66 1.28
CA GLN A 21 8.22 -15.91 0.53
C GLN A 21 6.75 -16.31 0.31
N ASN A 22 5.82 -15.58 0.92
CA ASN A 22 4.40 -15.85 0.76
C ASN A 22 3.93 -15.50 -0.65
N VAL A 23 3.17 -16.41 -1.25
CA VAL A 23 2.57 -16.18 -2.56
C VAL A 23 1.40 -15.22 -2.39
N TYR A 24 1.57 -14.00 -2.89
CA TYR A 24 0.47 -13.04 -2.99
C TYR A 24 -0.48 -13.48 -4.09
N LYS A 25 -1.67 -13.96 -3.71
CA LYS A 25 -2.70 -14.39 -4.65
C LYS A 25 -3.19 -13.18 -5.46
N LYS A 26 -3.04 -13.26 -6.79
CA LYS A 26 -3.49 -12.23 -7.74
C LYS A 26 -4.86 -12.62 -8.32
N GLY A 27 -5.55 -11.65 -8.93
CA GLY A 27 -6.86 -11.87 -9.56
C GLY A 27 -8.05 -11.87 -8.59
N ILE A 28 -7.83 -11.56 -7.32
CA ILE A 28 -8.89 -11.38 -6.34
C ILE A 28 -9.34 -9.92 -6.41
N SER A 29 -10.61 -9.69 -6.73
CA SER A 29 -11.26 -8.39 -6.64
C SER A 29 -12.26 -8.40 -5.50
N LEU A 30 -12.27 -7.33 -4.72
CA LEU A 30 -13.26 -7.17 -3.66
C LEU A 30 -14.62 -6.80 -4.29
N SER A 31 -15.71 -7.34 -3.74
CA SER A 31 -17.05 -6.92 -4.17
C SER A 31 -17.32 -5.48 -3.72
N LYS A 32 -18.23 -4.77 -4.41
CA LYS A 32 -18.64 -3.41 -4.02
C LYS A 32 -19.19 -3.36 -2.59
N GLN A 33 -19.90 -4.42 -2.17
CA GLN A 33 -20.47 -4.52 -0.84
C GLN A 33 -19.38 -4.60 0.23
N ALA A 34 -18.38 -5.46 0.02
CA ALA A 34 -17.25 -5.59 0.96
C ALA A 34 -16.35 -4.34 0.96
N MET A 35 -16.27 -3.59 -0.14
CA MET A 35 -15.47 -2.37 -0.21
C MET A 35 -16.07 -1.23 0.62
N LYS A 36 -17.39 -1.22 0.82
CA LYS A 36 -18.10 -0.12 1.47
C LYS A 36 -17.60 0.16 2.89
N ASP A 37 -17.38 -0.89 3.67
CA ASP A 37 -16.91 -0.76 5.05
C ASP A 37 -15.47 -0.25 5.11
N ILE A 38 -14.63 -0.65 4.15
CA ILE A 38 -13.27 -0.15 4.02
C ILE A 38 -13.30 1.33 3.64
N GLU A 39 -14.11 1.69 2.66
CA GLU A 39 -14.25 3.05 2.13
C GLU A 39 -14.66 4.05 3.21
N ASN A 40 -15.53 3.66 4.15
CA ASN A 40 -15.92 4.50 5.29
C ASN A 40 -14.74 4.93 6.18
N ARG A 41 -13.63 4.18 6.17
CA ARG A 41 -12.41 4.50 6.93
C ARG A 41 -11.40 5.32 6.12
N LEU A 42 -11.57 5.40 4.80
CA LEU A 42 -10.61 6.05 3.90
C LEU A 42 -11.03 7.51 3.65
N GLU A 43 -10.15 8.46 3.97
CA GLU A 43 -10.36 9.86 3.63
C GLU A 43 -9.81 10.13 2.23
N ARG A 44 -10.67 10.40 1.24
CA ARG A 44 -10.25 10.71 -0.14
C ARG A 44 -10.07 12.21 -0.34
N ASN A 45 -8.99 12.58 -1.03
CA ASN A 45 -8.80 13.97 -1.47
C ASN A 45 -9.86 14.32 -2.53
N PRO A 46 -10.58 15.45 -2.41
CA PRO A 46 -11.61 15.82 -3.39
C PRO A 46 -11.06 16.09 -4.80
N LEU A 47 -9.80 16.52 -4.93
CA LEU A 47 -9.18 16.81 -6.23
C LEU A 47 -8.62 15.55 -6.92
N LEU A 48 -8.17 14.56 -6.14
CA LEU A 48 -7.56 13.33 -6.64
C LEU A 48 -8.10 12.08 -5.91
N PRO A 49 -9.41 11.85 -5.89
CA PRO A 49 -10.01 10.85 -5.02
C PRO A 49 -9.52 9.43 -5.31
N LYS A 50 -9.19 9.11 -6.56
CA LYS A 50 -8.70 7.77 -6.93
C LYS A 50 -7.27 7.49 -6.45
N TRP A 51 -6.43 8.51 -6.37
CA TRP A 51 -4.98 8.36 -6.23
C TRP A 51 -4.45 8.83 -4.87
N ASP A 52 -5.18 9.74 -4.21
CA ASP A 52 -4.79 10.32 -2.95
C ASP A 52 -5.81 9.94 -1.86
N ILE A 53 -5.32 9.14 -0.92
CA ILE A 53 -6.09 8.55 0.17
C ILE A 53 -5.29 8.73 1.45
N LEU A 54 -5.92 9.35 2.45
CA LEU A 54 -5.40 9.45 3.80
C LEU A 54 -6.00 8.32 4.66
N ILE A 55 -5.11 7.57 5.32
CA ILE A 55 -5.48 6.52 6.27
C ILE A 55 -5.01 6.96 7.65
N ARG A 56 -5.95 7.16 8.58
CA ARG A 56 -5.61 7.45 9.98
C ARG A 56 -5.43 6.13 10.76
N PRO A 57 -4.42 6.05 11.64
CA PRO A 57 -4.35 4.95 12.60
C PRO A 57 -5.55 4.99 13.54
N ALA A 58 -5.98 3.81 13.99
CA ALA A 58 -7.00 3.65 15.01
C ALA A 58 -6.43 3.93 16.41
#